data_AF-A0A4Q3HIU2-F1
#
_entry.id   AF-A0A4Q3HIU2-F1
#
_cell.length_a   1.000
_cell.length_b   1.000
_cell.length_c   1.000
_cell.angle_alpha   90.00
_cell.angle_beta   90.00
_cell.angle_gamma   90.00
#
_symmetry.space_group_name_H-M   'P 1'
#
loop_
_entity.id
_entity.type
_entity.pdbx_description
1 polymer ?
#
loop_
_entity_poly.entity_id
_entity_poly.type
_entity_poly.pdbx_seq_one_letter_code
_entity_poly.pdbx_strand_id
1 'polypeptide(L)'
;MDIFIDQFFNIDIMRQSLPLMMSGLWMTLKLCSAVILLGLIGGLFVALGNMSERRWLRWISIAYTDLFRALPPLVLLIFIYAGLPFAGVNISPFYAVVIAFLLN
;
A
#
# COMPACT_ATOMS: atom_id res chain seq x y z
N MET A 1 41.47 4.35 -1.18
CA MET A 1 40.37 3.79 -1.99
C MET A 1 39.87 2.48 -1.40
N ASP A 2 40.76 1.74 -0.70
CA ASP A 2 40.50 0.42 -0.12
C ASP A 2 39.46 0.45 1.02
N ILE A 3 39.47 1.48 1.87
CA ILE A 3 38.47 1.67 2.95
C ILE A 3 37.03 1.76 2.41
N PHE A 4 36.84 2.36 1.23
CA PHE A 4 35.52 2.48 0.60
C PHE A 4 35.02 1.11 0.13
N ILE A 5 35.90 0.31 -0.48
CA ILE A 5 35.58 -1.04 -0.94
C ILE A 5 35.27 -1.94 0.26
N ASP A 6 36.04 -1.86 1.35
CA ASP A 6 35.81 -2.67 2.55
C ASP A 6 34.58 -2.26 3.35
N GLN A 7 34.12 -1.01 3.24
CA GLN A 7 32.88 -0.54 3.88
C GLN A 7 31.63 -0.85 3.03
N PHE A 8 31.69 -0.67 1.72
CA PHE A 8 30.53 -0.87 0.82
C PHE A 8 30.40 -2.31 0.31
N PHE A 9 31.51 -2.99 0.04
CA PHE A 9 31.54 -4.36 -0.53
C PHE A 9 32.04 -5.39 0.49
N ASN A 10 31.68 -5.20 1.76
CA ASN A 10 32.00 -6.17 2.80
C ASN A 10 31.11 -7.42 2.66
N ILE A 11 31.69 -8.52 2.16
CA ILE A 11 30.97 -9.78 1.91
C ILE A 11 30.37 -10.35 3.20
N ASP A 12 31.00 -10.15 4.35
CA ASP A 12 30.51 -10.63 5.64
C ASP A 12 29.25 -9.86 6.08
N ILE A 13 29.23 -8.52 5.93
CA ILE A 13 28.04 -7.70 6.20
C ILE A 13 26.91 -8.04 5.22
N MET A 14 27.24 -8.26 3.94
CA MET A 14 26.24 -8.68 2.95
C MET A 14 25.61 -10.02 3.36
N ARG A 15 26.40 -11.01 3.76
CA ARG A 15 25.86 -12.31 4.23
C ARG A 15 25.00 -12.19 5.48
N GLN A 16 25.39 -11.32 6.42
CA GLN A 16 24.60 -11.08 7.64
C GLN A 16 23.29 -10.34 7.37
N SER A 17 23.26 -9.44 6.38
CA SER A 17 22.07 -8.67 6.01
C SER A 17 21.11 -9.41 5.07
N LEU A 18 21.61 -10.37 4.27
CA LEU A 18 20.79 -11.23 3.40
C LEU A 18 19.51 -11.79 4.05
N PRO A 19 19.53 -12.41 5.25
CA PRO A 19 18.30 -12.93 5.86
C PRO A 19 17.28 -11.82 6.16
N LEU A 20 17.73 -10.64 6.57
CA LEU A 20 16.85 -9.50 6.83
C LEU A 20 16.27 -8.94 5.53
N MET A 21 17.08 -8.84 4.47
CA MET A 21 16.60 -8.45 3.13
C MET A 21 15.59 -9.47 2.58
N MET A 22 15.84 -10.76 2.78
CA MET A 22 14.93 -11.82 2.34
C MET A 22 13.59 -11.78 3.10
N SER A 23 13.64 -11.50 4.41
CA SER A 23 12.44 -11.24 5.21
C SER A 23 11.66 -10.02 4.68
N GLY A 24 12.36 -8.93 4.37
CA GLY A 24 11.75 -7.74 3.77
C GLY A 24 11.13 -8.02 2.40
N LEU A 25 11.82 -8.77 1.55
CA LEU A 25 11.29 -9.22 0.25
C LEU A 25 10.01 -10.04 0.42
N TRP A 26 10.00 -10.97 1.37
CA TRP A 26 8.82 -11.78 1.65
C TRP A 26 7.66 -10.94 2.17
N MET A 27 7.93 -9.94 3.01
CA MET A 27 6.93 -8.98 3.47
C MET A 27 6.34 -8.16 2.32
N THR A 28 7.17 -7.67 1.40
CA THR A 28 6.71 -6.95 0.21
C THR A 28 5.85 -7.84 -0.68
N LEU A 29 6.25 -9.10 -0.92
CA LEU A 29 5.44 -10.04 -1.70
C LEU A 29 4.07 -10.30 -1.06
N LYS A 30 4.02 -10.44 0.27
CA LYS A 30 2.76 -10.58 1.01
C LYS A 30 1.88 -9.34 0.86
N LEU A 31 2.45 -8.15 1.01
CA LEU A 31 1.71 -6.89 0.83
C LEU A 31 1.20 -6.73 -0.61
N CYS A 32 2.07 -6.92 -1.60
CA CYS A 32 1.71 -6.81 -3.01
C CYS A 32 0.61 -7.80 -3.39
N SER A 33 0.71 -9.06 -2.98
CA SER A 33 -0.33 -10.06 -3.28
C SER A 33 -1.68 -9.70 -2.66
N ALA A 34 -1.69 -9.24 -1.40
CA ALA A 34 -2.93 -8.79 -0.74
C ALA A 34 -3.53 -7.55 -1.42
N VAL A 35 -2.72 -6.53 -1.69
CA VAL A 35 -3.17 -5.27 -2.33
C VAL A 35 -3.67 -5.52 -3.74
N ILE A 36 -2.95 -6.31 -4.55
CA ILE A 36 -3.35 -6.60 -5.93
C ILE A 36 -4.68 -7.36 -5.96
N LEU A 37 -4.84 -8.39 -5.13
CA LEU A 37 -6.07 -9.18 -5.11
C LEU A 37 -7.27 -8.32 -4.67
N LEU A 38 -7.14 -7.59 -3.57
CA LEU A 38 -8.24 -6.79 -3.05
C LEU A 38 -8.52 -5.57 -3.93
N GLY A 39 -7.49 -4.92 -4.47
CA GLY A 39 -7.61 -3.79 -5.39
C GLY A 39 -8.23 -4.19 -6.72
N LEU A 40 -7.94 -5.39 -7.23
CA LEU A 40 -8.58 -5.91 -8.45
C LEU A 40 -10.06 -6.18 -8.21
N ILE A 41 -10.41 -6.81 -7.10
CA ILE A 41 -11.80 -7.08 -6.73
C ILE A 41 -12.56 -5.76 -6.49
N GLY A 42 -12.01 -4.86 -5.69
CA GLY A 42 -12.61 -3.56 -5.37
C GLY A 42 -12.74 -2.67 -6.61
N GLY A 43 -11.67 -2.54 -7.39
CA GLY A 43 -11.65 -1.80 -8.64
C GLY A 43 -12.64 -2.34 -9.67
N LEU A 44 -12.84 -3.66 -9.72
CA LEU A 44 -13.88 -4.26 -10.56
C LEU A 44 -15.29 -3.81 -10.13
N PHE A 45 -15.61 -3.82 -8.84
CA PHE A 45 -16.91 -3.33 -8.35
C PHE A 45 -17.13 -1.85 -8.66
N VAL A 46 -16.09 -1.02 -8.49
CA VAL A 46 -16.16 0.40 -8.81
C VAL A 46 -16.36 0.62 -10.31
N ALA A 47 -15.66 -0.15 -11.16
CA ALA A 47 -15.81 -0.11 -12.61
C ALA A 47 -17.23 -0.54 -13.06
N LEU A 48 -17.78 -1.60 -12.46
CA LEU A 48 -19.17 -2.01 -12.70
C LEU A 48 -20.17 -0.93 -12.28
N GLY A 49 -19.93 -0.25 -11.15
CA GLY A 49 -20.73 0.89 -10.72
C GLY A 49 -20.67 2.07 -11.71
N ASN A 50 -19.50 2.33 -12.29
CA ASN A 50 -19.31 3.35 -13.33
C ASN A 50 -20.08 3.04 -14.63
N MET A 51 -20.23 1.75 -14.97
CA MET A 51 -21.02 1.30 -16.13
C MET A 51 -22.53 1.18 -15.85
N SER A 52 -22.97 1.41 -14.60
CA SER A 52 -24.37 1.27 -14.24
C SER A 52 -25.26 2.34 -14.91
N GLU A 53 -26.43 1.93 -15.41
CA GLU A 53 -27.46 2.84 -15.92
C GLU A 53 -28.04 3.74 -14.81
N ARG A 54 -27.98 3.28 -13.55
CA ARG A 54 -28.46 4.04 -12.40
C ARG A 54 -27.50 5.19 -12.13
N ARG A 55 -27.93 6.41 -12.48
CA ARG A 55 -27.16 7.65 -12.29
C ARG A 55 -26.51 7.75 -10.90
N TRP A 56 -27.23 7.40 -9.84
CA TRP A 56 -26.69 7.48 -8.47
C TRP A 56 -25.47 6.58 -8.24
N LEU A 57 -25.49 5.33 -8.73
CA LEU A 57 -24.36 4.41 -8.59
C LEU A 57 -23.15 4.92 -9.37
N ARG A 58 -23.38 5.41 -10.59
CA ARG A 58 -22.33 6.01 -11.41
C ARG A 58 -21.70 7.22 -10.74
N TRP A 59 -22.49 8.14 -10.20
CA TRP A 59 -21.99 9.34 -9.53
C TRP A 59 -21.16 8.99 -8.28
N ILE A 60 -21.58 8.01 -7.48
CA ILE A 60 -20.80 7.55 -6.33
C ILE A 60 -19.47 6.96 -6.79
N SER A 61 -19.47 6.08 -7.80
CA SER A 61 -18.25 5.49 -8.33
C SER A 61 -17.28 6.54 -8.88
N ILE A 62 -17.78 7.53 -9.62
CA ILE A 62 -16.96 8.65 -10.13
C ILE A 62 -16.37 9.45 -8.96
N ALA A 63 -17.21 9.86 -8.00
CA ALA A 63 -16.75 10.66 -6.86
C ALA A 63 -15.70 9.91 -6.02
N TYR A 64 -15.90 8.61 -5.82
CA TYR A 64 -14.93 7.74 -5.17
C TYR A 64 -13.60 7.73 -5.96
N THR A 65 -13.61 7.41 -7.25
CA THR A 65 -12.38 7.31 -8.04
C THR A 65 -11.66 8.65 -8.16
N ASP A 66 -12.40 9.74 -8.36
CA ASP A 66 -11.80 11.07 -8.53
C ASP A 66 -11.15 11.55 -7.23
N LEU A 67 -11.80 11.32 -6.09
CA LEU A 67 -11.25 11.71 -4.79
C LEU A 67 -9.99 10.90 -4.45
N PHE A 68 -10.07 9.58 -4.49
CA PHE A 68 -8.97 8.74 -4.01
C PHE A 68 -7.78 8.74 -4.96
N ARG A 69 -8.00 8.87 -6.28
CA ARG A 69 -6.90 9.01 -7.26
C ARG A 69 -6.24 10.39 -7.23
N ALA A 70 -6.94 11.41 -6.74
CA ALA A 70 -6.37 12.75 -6.53
C ALA A 70 -5.51 12.83 -5.26
N LEU A 71 -5.77 11.97 -4.26
CA LEU A 71 -5.00 11.94 -3.03
C LEU A 71 -3.67 11.17 -3.22
N PRO A 72 -2.53 11.69 -2.73
CA PRO A 72 -1.30 10.91 -2.71
C PRO A 72 -1.45 9.68 -1.80
N PRO A 73 -0.97 8.49 -2.20
CA PRO A 73 -1.09 7.28 -1.38
C PRO A 73 -0.36 7.41 -0.03
N LEU A 74 0.72 8.18 0.03
CA LEU A 74 1.40 8.53 1.28
C LEU A 74 0.51 9.32 2.24
N VAL A 75 -0.32 10.24 1.73
CA VAL A 75 -1.24 11.02 2.57
C VAL A 75 -2.30 10.10 3.17
N LEU A 76 -2.86 9.18 2.38
CA LEU A 76 -3.80 8.17 2.87
C LEU A 76 -3.17 7.28 3.94
N LEU A 77 -1.94 6.81 3.72
CA LEU A 77 -1.23 5.98 4.68
C LEU A 77 -0.97 6.71 6.00
N ILE A 78 -0.54 7.98 5.95
CA ILE A 78 -0.34 8.79 7.15
C ILE A 78 -1.68 9.00 7.87
N PHE A 79 -2.74 9.32 7.13
CA PHE A 79 -4.09 9.49 7.71
C PHE A 79 -4.59 8.21 8.39
N ILE A 80 -4.36 7.05 7.78
CA ILE A 80 -4.81 5.75 8.32
C ILE A 80 -3.93 5.26 9.47
N TYR A 81 -2.61 5.37 9.36
CA TYR A 81 -1.70 4.83 10.37
C TYR A 81 -1.49 5.78 11.55
N ALA A 82 -1.29 7.07 11.27
CA ALA A 82 -1.03 8.07 12.30
C ALA A 82 -2.30 8.84 12.73
N GLY A 83 -3.31 8.96 11.85
CA GLY A 83 -4.54 9.71 12.14
C GLY A 83 -5.59 8.91 12.92
N LEU A 84 -5.89 7.67 12.53
CA LEU A 84 -6.91 6.84 13.20
C LEU A 84 -6.69 6.58 14.70
N PRO A 85 -5.44 6.51 15.23
CA PRO A 85 -5.22 6.44 16.66
C PRO A 85 -5.86 7.59 17.45
N PHE A 86 -5.99 8.79 16.88
CA PHE A 86 -6.70 9.92 17.51
C PHE A 86 -8.22 9.69 17.62
N ALA A 87 -8.78 8.81 16.77
CA ALA A 87 -10.16 8.35 16.87
C ALA A 87 -10.32 7.10 17.76
N GLY A 88 -9.25 6.64 18.42
CA GLY A 88 -9.23 5.46 19.28
C GLY A 88 -9.06 4.13 18.54
N VAL A 89 -8.77 4.16 17.23
CA VAL A 89 -8.60 2.95 16.42
C VAL A 89 -7.12 2.73 16.11
N ASN A 90 -6.53 1.68 16.70
CA ASN A 90 -5.15 1.30 16.45
C ASN A 90 -5.09 0.20 15.38
N ILE A 91 -4.54 0.53 14.21
CA ILE A 91 -4.40 -0.40 13.09
C ILE A 91 -2.92 -0.81 12.96
N SER A 92 -2.66 -2.10 12.70
CA SER A 92 -1.30 -2.55 12.46
C SER A 92 -0.73 -1.96 11.16
N PRO A 93 0.59 -1.76 11.03
CA PRO A 93 1.21 -1.18 9.83
C PRO A 93 0.86 -1.94 8.55
N PHE A 94 0.75 -3.27 8.63
CA PHE A 94 0.37 -4.11 7.49
C PHE A 94 -1.02 -3.74 6.96
N TYR A 95 -2.03 -3.69 7.84
CA TYR A 95 -3.40 -3.36 7.43
C TYR A 95 -3.53 -1.90 6.99
N ALA A 96 -2.78 -0.98 7.61
CA ALA A 96 -2.78 0.42 7.19
C ALA A 96 -2.31 0.58 5.73
N VAL A 97 -1.24 -0.12 5.35
CA VAL A 97 -0.76 -0.16 3.95
C VAL A 97 -1.83 -0.78 3.06
N VAL A 98 -2.38 -1.94 3.41
CA VAL A 98 -3.38 -2.62 2.58
C VAL A 98 -4.61 -1.74 2.32
N ILE A 99 -5.13 -1.07 3.35
CA ILE A 99 -6.31 -0.19 3.22
C ILE A 99 -5.96 1.07 2.42
N ALA A 100 -4.83 1.73 2.70
CA ALA A 100 -4.44 2.95 2.01
C ALA A 100 -4.29 2.73 0.49
N PHE A 101 -3.63 1.63 0.11
CA PHE A 101 -3.42 1.28 -1.30
C PHE A 101 -4.65 0.66 -1.97
N LEU A 102 -5.60 0.11 -1.21
CA LEU A 102 -6.87 -0.36 -1.75
C LEU A 102 -7.81 0.80 -2.11
N LEU A 103 -7.75 1.88 -1.31
CA LEU A 103 -8.60 3.04 -1.53
C LEU A 103 -8.17 3.86 -2.76
N ASN A 104 -6.86 3.94 -3.03
CA ASN A 104 -6.25 4.68 -4.14
C ASN A 104 -6.35 3.95 -5.48
#